data_AF-A0A914MI58-F1
#
_entry.id   AF-A0A914MI58-F1
#
_cell.length_a   1.000
_cell.length_b   1.000
_cell.length_c   1.000
_cell.angle_alpha   90.00
_cell.angle_beta   90.00
_cell.angle_gamma   90.00
#
_symmetry.space_group_name_H-M   'P 1'
#
loop_
_entity.id
_entity.type
_entity.pdbx_description
1 polymer ?
#
loop_
_entity_poly.entity_id
_entity_poly.type
_entity_poly.pdbx_seq_one_letter_code
_entity_poly.pdbx_strand_id
1 'polypeptide(L)'
;MLFDGRRLIGYRAVDKKSADSFKRPQEEDKNPKDKRNLYLLRASLIRKGTPQEKEMSEEDAKLRERLCQFAKKKLQNMITFVSPTRLAIHNIPFKFTDEQLRHLCRAAAGVCDNSIMECRIMRQVKGEDNKGKVILVKSNGYGFVAFKEHSAALQCLKQMNNNPHMFTNER
;
A
#
# COMPACT_ATOMS: atom_id res chain seq x y z
N MET A 1 46.83 5.51 -1.60
CA MET A 1 47.93 4.51 -1.60
C MET A 1 47.32 3.13 -1.74
N LEU A 2 47.95 2.20 -2.47
CA LEU A 2 47.58 0.78 -2.42
C LEU A 2 48.52 0.08 -1.43
N PHE A 3 47.97 -0.68 -0.49
CA PHE A 3 48.73 -1.55 0.39
C PHE A 3 48.18 -2.96 0.20
N ASP A 4 49.04 -3.89 -0.18
CA ASP A 4 48.68 -5.30 -0.43
C ASP A 4 47.46 -5.47 -1.37
N GLY A 5 47.45 -4.73 -2.49
CA GLY A 5 46.38 -4.78 -3.49
C GLY A 5 45.07 -4.06 -3.10
N ARG A 6 44.97 -3.49 -1.90
CA ARG A 6 43.79 -2.75 -1.43
C ARG A 6 44.04 -1.24 -1.35
N ARG A 7 43.08 -0.45 -1.82
CA ARG A 7 43.17 1.01 -1.80
C ARG A 7 42.93 1.52 -0.37
N LEU A 8 43.95 2.11 0.23
CA LEU A 8 43.84 2.81 1.49
C LEU A 8 43.28 4.22 1.25
N ILE A 9 42.17 4.50 1.92
CA ILE A 9 41.54 5.83 2.00
C ILE A 9 41.84 6.36 3.40
N GLY A 10 42.68 7.38 3.47
CA GLY A 10 42.99 8.09 4.72
C GLY A 10 42.26 9.43 4.75
N TYR A 11 41.74 9.80 5.91
CA TYR A 11 41.17 11.11 6.17
C TYR A 11 41.97 11.80 7.27
N ARG A 12 42.12 13.12 7.18
CA ARG A 12 42.75 13.90 8.25
C ARG A 12 41.88 13.80 9.50
N ALA A 13 42.49 13.40 10.62
CA ALA A 13 41.83 13.42 11.91
C ALA A 13 41.42 14.86 12.25
N VAL A 14 40.16 15.01 12.64
CA VAL A 14 39.58 16.28 13.07
C VAL A 14 39.28 16.21 14.57
N ASP A 15 39.40 17.34 15.24
CA ASP A 15 39.02 17.49 16.64
C ASP A 15 37.51 17.34 16.82
N LYS A 16 37.09 17.07 18.06
CA LYS A 16 35.68 16.80 18.39
C LYS A 16 34.74 17.96 18.03
N LYS A 17 35.19 19.22 18.13
CA LYS A 17 34.35 20.39 17.82
C LYS A 17 34.15 20.53 16.30
N SER A 18 35.23 20.37 15.55
CA SER A 18 35.17 20.38 14.08
C SER A 18 34.38 19.18 13.54
N ALA A 19 34.48 18.01 14.19
CA ALA A 19 33.73 16.81 13.79
C ALA A 19 32.21 17.03 13.79
N ASP A 20 31.66 17.81 14.73
CA ASP A 20 30.22 18.13 14.77
C ASP A 20 29.78 19.02 13.60
N SER A 21 30.67 19.86 13.06
CA SER A 21 30.38 20.68 11.87
C SER A 21 30.43 19.90 10.55
N PHE A 22 31.20 18.80 10.50
CA PHE A 22 31.26 17.90 9.34
C PHE A 22 30.17 16.84 9.34
N LYS A 23 29.40 16.73 10.43
CA LYS A 23 28.12 16.00 10.39
C LYS A 23 27.25 16.74 9.38
N ARG A 24 26.95 16.08 8.26
CA ARG A 24 25.88 16.57 7.36
C ARG A 24 24.70 16.90 8.26
N PRO A 25 24.06 18.07 8.13
CA PRO A 25 22.81 18.30 8.81
C PRO A 25 21.91 17.14 8.40
N GLN A 26 21.68 16.21 9.32
CA GLN A 26 20.54 15.34 9.16
C GLN A 26 19.41 16.33 9.24
N GLU A 27 18.73 16.56 8.12
CA GLU A 27 17.39 17.11 8.17
C GLU A 27 16.61 16.11 9.02
N GLU A 28 16.65 16.32 10.34
CA GLU A 28 15.76 15.65 11.25
C GLU A 28 14.40 16.19 10.83
N ASP A 29 13.69 15.40 10.03
CA ASP A 29 12.29 15.63 9.74
C ASP A 29 11.63 15.99 11.06
N LYS A 30 11.20 17.26 11.20
CA LYS A 30 10.60 17.80 12.43
C LYS A 30 9.33 17.03 12.83
N ASN A 31 8.83 16.19 11.92
CA ASN A 31 7.72 15.30 12.17
C ASN A 31 8.19 14.00 12.82
N PRO A 32 7.56 13.58 13.93
CA PRO A 32 7.86 12.31 14.55
C PRO A 32 7.66 11.18 13.52
N LYS A 33 8.72 10.37 13.32
CA LYS A 33 8.67 9.23 12.38
C LYS A 33 7.51 8.31 12.74
N ASP A 34 6.67 8.01 11.75
CA ASP A 34 5.53 7.12 11.91
C ASP A 34 6.01 5.68 12.13
N LYS A 35 6.09 5.27 13.40
CA LYS A 35 6.51 3.92 13.77
C LYS A 35 5.51 2.84 13.33
N ARG A 36 4.25 3.21 13.01
CA ARG A 36 3.15 2.28 12.74
C ARG A 36 2.69 2.23 11.28
N ASN A 37 3.32 3.01 10.41
CA ASN A 37 3.02 3.12 8.97
C ASN A 37 1.55 3.46 8.67
N LEU A 38 0.97 4.37 9.44
CA LEU A 38 -0.45 4.75 9.34
C LEU A 38 -0.75 5.68 8.17
N TYR A 39 0.26 6.17 7.45
CA TYR A 39 0.09 7.14 6.38
C TYR A 39 -0.92 6.70 5.31
N LEU A 40 -0.75 5.51 4.72
CA LEU A 40 -1.68 5.01 3.69
C LEU A 40 -3.11 4.88 4.21
N LEU A 41 -3.25 4.36 5.44
CA LEU A 41 -4.56 4.22 6.07
C LEU A 41 -5.23 5.58 6.31
N ARG A 42 -4.47 6.61 6.69
CA ARG A 42 -4.99 7.97 6.84
C ARG A 42 -5.37 8.59 5.50
N ALA A 43 -4.56 8.37 4.47
CA ALA A 43 -4.81 8.86 3.12
C ALA A 43 -6.01 8.18 2.44
N SER A 44 -6.35 6.94 2.82
CA SER A 44 -7.50 6.22 2.26
C SER A 44 -8.84 6.69 2.84
N LEU A 45 -8.86 7.35 3.99
CA LEU A 45 -10.08 7.75 4.67
C LEU A 45 -10.74 8.96 3.99
N ILE A 46 -12.01 8.81 3.65
CA ILE A 46 -12.85 9.93 3.23
C ILE A 46 -13.58 10.48 4.45
N ARG A 47 -13.46 11.79 4.66
CA ARG A 47 -14.06 12.46 5.81
C ARG A 47 -15.52 12.76 5.51
N LYS A 48 -16.35 12.70 6.56
CA LYS A 48 -17.76 13.11 6.47
C LYS A 48 -17.84 14.60 6.09
N GLY A 49 -18.77 14.95 5.22
CA GLY A 49 -19.00 16.29 4.70
C GLY A 49 -18.16 16.70 3.50
N THR A 50 -17.25 15.85 2.99
CA THR A 50 -16.45 16.21 1.80
C THR A 50 -17.21 15.89 0.51
N PRO A 51 -16.91 16.55 -0.63
CA PRO A 51 -17.57 16.27 -1.91
C PRO A 51 -17.49 14.79 -2.32
N GLN A 52 -16.37 14.14 -2.02
CA GLN A 52 -16.16 12.71 -2.28
C GLN A 52 -17.17 11.80 -1.55
N GLU A 53 -17.71 12.24 -0.41
CA GLU A 53 -18.77 11.51 0.29
C GLU A 53 -20.12 11.65 -0.41
N LYS A 54 -20.38 12.75 -1.11
CA LYS A 54 -21.64 12.93 -1.83
C LYS A 54 -21.71 12.07 -3.09
N GLU A 55 -20.56 11.74 -3.66
CA GLU A 55 -20.45 10.91 -4.86
C GLU A 55 -20.55 9.40 -4.59
N MET A 56 -20.41 8.97 -3.32
CA MET A 56 -20.46 7.54 -3.00
C MET A 56 -21.90 7.05 -2.81
N SER A 57 -22.15 5.82 -3.27
CA SER A 57 -23.39 5.10 -2.97
C SER A 57 -23.49 4.80 -1.46
N GLU A 58 -24.71 4.75 -0.92
CA GLU A 58 -24.96 4.42 0.48
C GLU A 58 -24.34 3.08 0.90
N GLU A 59 -24.32 2.10 0.00
CA GLU A 59 -23.73 0.79 0.27
C GLU A 59 -22.21 0.89 0.45
N ASP A 60 -21.54 1.68 -0.37
CA ASP A 60 -20.09 1.89 -0.29
C ASP A 60 -19.72 2.72 0.94
N ALA A 61 -20.52 3.75 1.26
CA ALA A 61 -20.39 4.52 2.49
C ALA A 61 -20.45 3.62 3.74
N LYS A 62 -21.44 2.73 3.81
CA LYS A 62 -21.59 1.75 4.89
C LYS A 62 -20.43 0.77 4.94
N LEU A 63 -19.95 0.28 3.81
CA LEU A 63 -18.79 -0.62 3.75
C LEU A 63 -17.54 0.06 4.30
N ARG A 64 -17.25 1.29 3.86
CA ARG A 64 -16.09 2.06 4.31
C ARG A 64 -16.15 2.39 5.79
N GLU A 65 -17.33 2.70 6.32
CA GLU A 65 -17.51 2.93 7.76
C GLU A 65 -17.16 1.67 8.57
N ARG A 66 -17.63 0.48 8.14
CA ARG A 66 -17.27 -0.79 8.78
C ARG A 66 -15.77 -1.08 8.71
N LEU A 67 -15.14 -0.86 7.56
CA LEU A 67 -13.70 -1.06 7.39
C LEU A 67 -12.88 -0.12 8.28
N CYS A 68 -13.31 1.14 8.39
CA CYS A 68 -12.68 2.12 9.29
C CYS A 68 -12.81 1.70 10.77
N GLN A 69 -13.99 1.24 11.19
CA GLN A 69 -14.20 0.73 12.55
C GLN A 69 -13.34 -0.51 12.84
N PHE A 70 -13.27 -1.44 11.89
CA PHE A 70 -12.43 -2.63 11.99
C PHE A 70 -10.95 -2.28 12.12
N ALA A 71 -10.45 -1.38 11.26
CA ALA A 71 -9.08 -0.90 11.31
C ALA A 71 -8.77 -0.20 12.65
N LYS A 72 -9.68 0.65 13.14
CA LYS A 72 -9.54 1.33 14.43
C LYS A 72 -9.44 0.32 15.58
N LYS A 73 -10.33 -0.69 15.62
CA LYS A 73 -10.30 -1.74 16.64
C LYS A 73 -9.00 -2.54 16.59
N LYS A 74 -8.55 -2.93 15.39
CA LYS A 74 -7.30 -3.70 15.22
C LYS A 74 -6.07 -2.91 15.66
N LEU A 75 -6.08 -1.58 15.44
CA LEU A 75 -4.98 -0.69 15.82
C LEU A 75 -4.95 -0.31 17.30
N GLN A 76 -5.99 -0.63 18.09
CA GLN A 76 -5.92 -0.53 19.56
C GLN A 76 -4.79 -1.41 20.11
N ASN A 77 -4.55 -2.57 19.48
CA ASN A 77 -3.41 -3.42 19.80
C ASN A 77 -2.12 -2.74 19.34
N MET A 78 -1.24 -2.37 20.27
CA MET A 78 0.01 -1.67 19.98
C MET A 78 1.00 -2.50 19.14
N ILE A 79 0.89 -3.83 19.19
CA ILE A 79 1.72 -4.77 18.42
C ILE A 79 1.30 -4.81 16.93
N THR A 80 0.11 -4.30 16.57
CA THR A 80 -0.34 -4.31 15.18
C THR A 80 0.24 -3.14 14.39
N PHE A 81 0.82 -3.47 13.23
CA PHE A 81 1.36 -2.52 12.25
C PHE A 81 0.58 -2.59 10.94
N VAL A 82 0.58 -1.49 10.19
CA VAL A 82 0.01 -1.44 8.83
C VAL A 82 1.13 -1.68 7.82
N SER A 83 0.80 -2.33 6.71
CA SER A 83 1.77 -2.47 5.62
C SER A 83 1.99 -1.11 4.94
N PRO A 84 3.25 -0.70 4.73
CA PRO A 84 3.56 0.56 4.05
C PRO A 84 3.41 0.47 2.52
N THR A 85 3.27 -0.72 1.94
CA THR A 85 3.25 -0.91 0.47
C THR A 85 2.16 -1.85 -0.03
N ARG A 86 1.36 -2.44 0.86
CA ARG A 86 0.24 -3.32 0.48
C ARG A 86 -1.10 -2.61 0.67
N LEU A 87 -1.91 -2.61 -0.38
CA LEU A 87 -3.27 -2.06 -0.38
C LEU A 87 -4.30 -3.19 -0.43
N ALA A 88 -5.42 -2.96 0.26
CA ALA A 88 -6.63 -3.76 0.12
C ALA A 88 -7.61 -2.98 -0.77
N ILE A 89 -8.05 -3.61 -1.85
CA ILE A 89 -8.96 -3.02 -2.83
C ILE A 89 -10.31 -3.72 -2.66
N HIS A 90 -11.36 -2.93 -2.47
CA HIS A 90 -12.74 -3.39 -2.29
C HIS A 90 -13.61 -2.97 -3.47
N ASN A 91 -14.81 -3.54 -3.57
CA ASN A 91 -15.76 -3.34 -4.68
C ASN A 91 -15.21 -3.76 -6.04
N ILE A 92 -14.47 -4.87 -6.08
CA ILE A 92 -13.98 -5.44 -7.35
C ILE A 92 -15.11 -6.27 -7.98
N PRO A 93 -15.41 -6.10 -9.29
CA PRO A 93 -16.37 -6.93 -10.02
C PRO A 93 -16.08 -8.43 -9.93
N PHE A 94 -17.09 -9.30 -9.89
CA PHE A 94 -16.85 -10.74 -9.68
C PHE A 94 -16.16 -11.44 -10.85
N LYS A 95 -16.32 -10.90 -12.07
CA LYS A 95 -15.66 -11.41 -13.28
C LYS A 95 -14.21 -10.96 -13.43
N PHE A 96 -13.74 -10.04 -12.59
CA PHE A 96 -12.41 -9.45 -12.73
C PHE A 96 -11.31 -10.47 -12.46
N THR A 97 -10.27 -10.46 -13.29
CA THR A 97 -9.10 -11.36 -13.14
C THR A 97 -7.96 -10.68 -12.40
N ASP A 98 -7.06 -11.49 -11.83
CA ASP A 98 -5.87 -10.97 -11.13
C ASP A 98 -4.97 -10.15 -12.07
N GLU A 99 -4.91 -10.53 -13.34
CA GLU A 99 -4.16 -9.83 -14.40
C GLU A 99 -4.77 -8.47 -14.73
N GLN A 100 -6.10 -8.41 -14.85
CA GLN A 100 -6.82 -7.15 -15.09
C GLN A 100 -6.62 -6.19 -13.92
N LEU A 101 -6.70 -6.68 -12.68
CA LEU A 101 -6.42 -5.87 -11.49
C LEU A 101 -4.97 -5.39 -11.45
N ARG A 102 -4.02 -6.24 -11.83
CA ARG A 102 -2.61 -5.87 -11.89
C ARG A 102 -2.37 -4.78 -12.94
N HIS A 103 -2.98 -4.89 -14.11
CA HIS A 103 -2.89 -3.89 -15.17
C HIS A 103 -3.51 -2.56 -14.73
N LEU A 104 -4.68 -2.59 -14.10
CA LEU A 104 -5.36 -1.39 -13.58
C LEU A 104 -4.50 -0.67 -12.54
N CYS A 105 -3.96 -1.41 -11.56
CA CYS A 105 -3.12 -0.84 -10.50
C CYS A 105 -1.81 -0.27 -11.06
N ARG A 106 -1.27 -0.89 -12.10
CA ARG A 106 -0.08 -0.39 -12.81
C ARG A 106 -0.35 0.94 -13.49
N ALA A 107 -1.44 1.03 -14.25
CA ALA A 107 -1.86 2.26 -14.91
C ALA A 107 -2.14 3.37 -13.89
N ALA A 108 -2.80 3.04 -12.78
CA ALA A 108 -3.12 3.98 -11.72
C ALA A 108 -1.88 4.49 -10.96
N ALA A 109 -0.90 3.62 -10.73
CA ALA A 109 0.36 3.99 -10.08
C ALA A 109 1.35 4.68 -11.03
N GLY A 110 1.19 4.54 -12.35
CA GLY A 110 2.13 5.09 -13.33
C GLY A 110 3.51 4.41 -13.29
N VAL A 111 3.55 3.12 -12.97
CA VAL A 111 4.80 2.35 -12.76
C VAL A 111 4.91 1.16 -13.71
N CYS A 112 6.11 0.57 -13.80
CA CYS A 112 6.36 -0.64 -14.58
C CYS A 112 5.90 -1.93 -13.86
N ASP A 113 5.75 -3.02 -14.62
CA ASP A 113 5.33 -4.35 -14.15
C ASP A 113 6.11 -4.87 -12.94
N ASN A 114 7.39 -4.54 -12.88
CA ASN A 114 8.32 -4.97 -11.85
C ASN A 114 8.08 -4.29 -10.49
N SER A 115 7.29 -3.22 -10.43
CA SER A 115 7.00 -2.52 -9.16
C SER A 115 5.88 -3.20 -8.35
N ILE A 116 5.09 -4.08 -8.96
CA ILE A 116 4.05 -4.87 -8.29
C ILE A 116 4.61 -6.25 -7.95
N MET A 117 4.70 -6.56 -6.65
CA MET A 117 5.18 -7.83 -6.12
C MET A 117 4.11 -8.92 -6.14
N GLU A 118 2.89 -8.56 -5.74
CA GLU A 118 1.78 -9.49 -5.66
C GLU A 118 0.48 -8.76 -5.99
N CYS A 119 -0.40 -9.41 -6.74
CA CYS A 119 -1.76 -8.97 -7.00
C CYS A 119 -2.66 -10.20 -6.97
N ARG A 120 -3.65 -10.21 -6.06
CA ARG A 120 -4.53 -11.37 -5.90
C ARG A 120 -5.94 -10.93 -5.48
N ILE A 121 -6.93 -11.39 -6.22
CA ILE A 121 -8.34 -11.28 -5.86
C ILE A 121 -8.70 -12.46 -4.95
N MET A 122 -9.37 -12.16 -3.85
CA MET A 122 -9.80 -13.19 -2.91
C MET A 122 -11.06 -13.87 -3.45
N ARG A 123 -11.00 -15.19 -3.58
CA ARG A 123 -12.11 -16.02 -4.08
C ARG A 123 -12.47 -17.08 -3.05
N GLN A 124 -13.74 -17.45 -3.00
CA GLN A 124 -14.23 -18.54 -2.16
C GLN A 124 -13.67 -19.87 -2.66
N VAL A 125 -13.13 -20.64 -1.72
CA VAL A 125 -12.68 -22.01 -1.94
C VAL A 125 -13.88 -22.94 -1.85
N LYS A 126 -14.11 -23.77 -2.87
CA LYS A 126 -15.19 -24.79 -2.86
C LYS A 126 -14.66 -26.18 -2.50
N GLY A 127 -13.39 -26.44 -2.73
CA GLY A 127 -12.74 -27.72 -2.46
C GLY A 127 -11.39 -27.78 -3.15
N GLU A 128 -10.82 -28.98 -3.24
CA GLU A 128 -9.56 -29.25 -3.93
C GLU A 128 -9.82 -30.28 -5.03
N ASP A 129 -9.19 -30.08 -6.19
CA ASP A 129 -9.14 -31.07 -7.26
C ASP A 129 -8.31 -32.27 -6.81
N ASN A 130 -8.46 -33.42 -7.48
CA ASN A 130 -7.63 -34.63 -7.28
C ASN A 130 -6.11 -34.40 -7.47
N LYS A 131 -5.70 -33.21 -7.94
CA LYS A 131 -4.29 -32.78 -8.09
C LYS A 131 -3.83 -31.83 -6.98
N GLY A 132 -4.61 -31.66 -5.91
CA GLY A 132 -4.32 -30.73 -4.81
C GLY A 132 -4.44 -29.24 -5.19
N LYS A 133 -5.03 -28.93 -6.36
CA LYS A 133 -5.28 -27.54 -6.77
C LYS A 133 -6.61 -27.08 -6.19
N VAL A 134 -6.59 -25.95 -5.49
CA VAL A 134 -7.78 -25.37 -4.88
C VAL A 134 -8.75 -24.89 -5.96
N ILE A 135 -9.99 -25.39 -5.91
CA ILE A 135 -11.08 -24.97 -6.79
C ILE A 135 -11.67 -23.69 -6.24
N LEU A 136 -11.43 -22.59 -6.96
CA LEU A 136 -11.96 -21.26 -6.65
C LEU A 136 -13.22 -21.02 -7.50
N VAL A 137 -14.26 -20.47 -6.88
CA VAL A 137 -15.57 -20.29 -7.57
C VAL A 137 -15.95 -18.83 -7.70
N LYS A 138 -16.36 -18.22 -6.58
CA LYS A 138 -16.92 -16.87 -6.58
C LYS A 138 -15.91 -15.90 -5.99
N SER A 139 -15.75 -14.74 -6.62
CA SER A 139 -14.96 -13.64 -6.04
C SER A 139 -15.66 -13.11 -4.79
N ASN A 140 -14.88 -12.78 -3.76
CA ASN A 140 -15.38 -12.12 -2.56
C ASN A 140 -15.51 -10.60 -2.74
N GLY A 141 -15.21 -10.07 -3.93
CA GLY A 141 -15.33 -8.65 -4.26
C GLY A 141 -14.23 -7.78 -3.64
N TYR A 142 -13.14 -8.39 -3.16
CA TYR A 142 -11.95 -7.67 -2.68
C TYR A 142 -10.66 -8.43 -3.02
N GLY A 143 -9.56 -7.70 -3.02
CA GLY A 143 -8.25 -8.22 -3.37
C GLY A 143 -7.13 -7.42 -2.70
N PHE A 144 -5.90 -7.90 -2.89
CA PHE A 144 -4.71 -7.27 -2.34
C PHE A 144 -3.69 -7.01 -3.44
N VAL A 145 -3.02 -5.87 -3.34
CA VAL A 145 -1.89 -5.51 -4.21
C VAL A 145 -0.73 -5.06 -3.35
N ALA A 146 0.44 -5.66 -3.56
CA ALA A 146 1.69 -5.30 -2.88
C ALA A 146 2.65 -4.64 -3.86
N PHE A 147 3.13 -3.45 -3.50
CA PHE A 147 4.13 -2.71 -4.27
C PHE A 147 5.52 -2.86 -3.64
N LYS A 148 6.57 -2.64 -4.43
CA LYS A 148 7.95 -2.52 -3.95
C LYS A 148 8.18 -1.23 -3.18
N GLU A 149 7.58 -0.14 -3.65
CA GLU A 149 7.81 1.20 -3.12
C GLU A 149 6.53 1.81 -2.54
N HIS A 150 6.70 2.63 -1.50
CA HIS A 150 5.61 3.35 -0.87
C HIS A 150 5.01 4.45 -1.77
N SER A 151 5.87 5.13 -2.54
CA SER A 151 5.49 6.13 -3.55
C SER A 151 4.45 5.59 -4.53
N ALA A 152 4.71 4.40 -5.10
CA ALA A 152 3.84 3.72 -6.04
C ALA A 152 2.49 3.34 -5.40
N ALA A 153 2.51 2.81 -4.17
CA ALA A 153 1.29 2.49 -3.43
C ALA A 153 0.45 3.75 -3.16
N LEU A 154 1.09 4.87 -2.79
CA LEU A 154 0.40 6.13 -2.55
C LEU A 154 -0.23 6.71 -3.82
N GLN A 155 0.48 6.67 -4.96
CA GLN A 155 -0.04 7.11 -6.25
C GLN A 155 -1.24 6.26 -6.68
N CYS A 156 -1.11 4.94 -6.58
CA CYS A 156 -2.21 4.02 -6.84
C CYS A 156 -3.43 4.34 -5.98
N LEU A 157 -3.23 4.55 -4.67
CA LEU A 157 -4.31 4.89 -3.75
C LEU A 157 -5.00 6.20 -4.15
N LYS A 158 -4.24 7.25 -4.47
CA LYS A 158 -4.80 8.55 -4.85
C LYS A 158 -5.67 8.47 -6.11
N GLN A 159 -5.24 7.69 -7.10
CA GLN A 159 -5.94 7.57 -8.37
C GLN A 159 -7.16 6.65 -8.30
N MET A 160 -7.08 5.58 -7.48
CA MET A 160 -8.14 4.59 -7.35
C MET A 160 -9.21 4.95 -6.30
N ASN A 161 -8.84 5.71 -5.26
CA ASN A 161 -9.76 5.97 -4.16
C ASN A 161 -10.91 6.89 -4.61
N ASN A 162 -12.15 6.41 -4.44
CA ASN A 162 -13.38 7.10 -4.81
C ASN A 162 -13.53 7.48 -6.28
N ASN A 163 -13.07 6.63 -7.20
CA ASN A 163 -13.20 6.89 -8.62
C ASN A 163 -14.29 6.00 -9.26
N PRO A 164 -15.45 6.56 -9.66
CA PRO A 164 -16.57 5.79 -10.21
C PRO A 164 -16.28 5.18 -11.59
N HIS A 165 -15.24 5.64 -12.29
CA HIS A 165 -14.89 5.14 -13.62
C HIS A 165 -13.95 3.92 -13.58
N MET A 166 -13.46 3.51 -12.40
CA MET A 166 -12.44 2.46 -12.30
C MET A 166 -13.01 1.05 -12.39
N PHE A 167 -14.27 0.86 -12.00
CA PHE A 167 -14.93 -0.44 -12.03
C PHE A 167 -16.32 -0.31 -12.65
N THR A 168 -16.76 -1.33 -13.38
CA THR A 168 -18.16 -1.44 -13.82
C THR A 168 -19.03 -1.89 -12.66
N ASN A 169 -20.31 -1.49 -12.66
CA ASN A 169 -21.29 -1.86 -11.62
C ASN A 169 -21.69 -3.35 -11.63
N GLU A 170 -20.94 -4.22 -12.32
CA GLU A 170 -21.20 -5.65 -12.38
C GLU A 170 -20.74 -6.32 -11.08
N ARG A 171 -21.70 -6.59 -10.19
CA ARG A 171 -21.52 -7.49 -9.05
C ARG A 171 -21.95 -8.88 -9.45
#